data_AF-A0A7C0YVD2-F1
#
_entry.id   AF-A0A7C0YVD2-F1
#
_cell.length_a   1.000
_cell.length_b   1.000
_cell.length_c   1.000
_cell.angle_alpha   90.00
_cell.angle_beta   90.00
_cell.angle_gamma   90.00
#
_symmetry.space_group_name_H-M   'P 1'
#
loop_
_entity.id
_entity.type
_entity.pdbx_description
1 polymer ?
#
loop_
_entity_poly.entity_id
_entity_poly.type
_entity_poly.pdbx_seq_one_letter_code
_entity_poly.pdbx_strand_id
1 'polypeptide(L)'
;MSKIQEKIAKKYGVTTGSEMLSAAAMAKDKGIDILCIDKDVRVVIEKLWKAIPLKRKILFLVGSLSSIFISKRKVEKELSSFEEEPEFYLDQVGGYFPEFKKILIDERNEFMCNKLIDYLNKYNTIVAFVGEGHIAGLQKLIGDRVPITIIHLQELRENNWRDII
;
A
#
# COMPACT_ATOMS: atom_id res chain seq x y z
N MET A 1 10.04 9.51 -7.18
CA MET A 1 9.21 8.30 -6.91
C MET A 1 9.96 7.44 -5.90
N SER A 2 9.26 6.78 -4.97
CA SER A 2 9.91 5.98 -3.94
C SER A 2 10.51 4.71 -4.57
N LYS A 3 11.81 4.45 -4.36
CA LYS A 3 12.51 3.25 -4.86
C LYS A 3 11.83 1.94 -4.42
N ILE A 4 11.08 1.99 -3.31
CA ILE A 4 10.23 0.90 -2.80
C ILE A 4 9.16 0.51 -3.81
N GLN A 5 8.45 1.51 -4.35
CA GLN A 5 7.35 1.29 -5.29
C GLN A 5 7.87 0.65 -6.58
N GLU A 6 9.03 1.09 -7.04
CA GLU A 6 9.68 0.63 -8.28
C GLU A 6 10.16 -0.83 -8.17
N LYS A 7 10.71 -1.25 -7.02
CA LYS A 7 11.15 -2.63 -6.79
C LYS A 7 9.97 -3.60 -6.60
N ILE A 8 8.94 -3.22 -5.83
CA ILE A 8 7.72 -4.04 -5.63
C ILE A 8 6.98 -4.21 -6.97
N ALA A 9 6.87 -3.16 -7.78
CA ALA A 9 6.35 -3.20 -9.14
C ALA A 9 7.09 -4.22 -10.03
N LYS A 10 8.43 -4.24 -9.95
CA LYS A 10 9.28 -5.09 -10.78
C LYS A 10 9.17 -6.59 -10.46
N LYS A 11 8.84 -6.97 -9.21
CA LYS A 11 8.70 -8.38 -8.79
C LYS A 11 7.30 -8.95 -8.96
N TYR A 12 6.26 -8.12 -8.85
CA TYR A 12 4.87 -8.53 -9.10
C TYR A 12 4.40 -8.26 -10.54
N GLY A 13 5.31 -7.88 -11.45
CA GLY A 13 5.10 -7.92 -12.89
C GLY A 13 4.27 -6.79 -13.48
N VAL A 14 4.13 -5.66 -12.78
CA VAL A 14 3.38 -4.49 -13.28
C VAL A 14 4.12 -3.24 -12.85
N THR A 15 4.32 -2.26 -13.73
CA THR A 15 4.69 -0.88 -13.35
C THR A 15 3.50 -0.25 -12.60
N THR A 16 3.18 -0.78 -11.42
CA THR A 16 2.01 -0.46 -10.62
C THR A 16 2.05 1.01 -10.25
N GLY A 17 1.07 1.78 -10.72
CA GLY A 17 0.91 3.18 -10.36
C GLY A 17 1.07 4.17 -11.51
N SER A 18 1.47 3.73 -12.70
CA SER A 18 1.39 4.58 -13.90
C SER A 18 -0.04 5.03 -14.19
N GLU A 19 -1.02 4.17 -13.89
CA GLU A 19 -2.44 4.45 -13.99
C GLU A 19 -2.84 5.56 -13.02
N MET A 20 -2.38 5.47 -11.76
CA MET A 20 -2.64 6.48 -10.73
C MET A 20 -1.99 7.83 -11.07
N LEU A 21 -0.77 7.83 -11.61
CA LEU A 21 -0.09 9.03 -12.06
C LEU A 21 -0.81 9.66 -13.26
N SER A 22 -1.27 8.85 -14.20
CA SER A 22 -2.04 9.31 -15.36
C SER A 22 -3.38 9.90 -14.94
N ALA A 23 -4.07 9.25 -14.00
CA ALA A 23 -5.31 9.76 -13.42
C ALA A 23 -5.10 11.10 -12.70
N ALA A 24 -4.04 11.22 -11.89
CA ALA A 24 -3.70 12.46 -11.20
C ALA A 24 -3.34 13.59 -12.17
N ALA A 25 -2.56 13.30 -13.22
CA ALA A 25 -2.25 14.26 -14.27
C ALA A 25 -3.52 14.74 -14.97
N MET A 26 -4.41 13.82 -15.36
CA MET A 26 -5.67 14.17 -16.01
C MET A 26 -6.61 14.95 -15.10
N ALA A 27 -6.70 14.61 -13.82
CA ALA A 27 -7.48 15.36 -12.85
C ALA A 27 -6.97 16.80 -12.75
N LYS A 28 -5.64 16.99 -12.67
CA LYS A 28 -5.01 18.31 -12.65
C LYS A 28 -5.34 19.13 -13.91
N ASP A 29 -5.20 18.53 -15.09
CA ASP A 29 -5.47 19.21 -16.36
C ASP A 29 -6.94 19.63 -16.50
N LYS A 30 -7.86 18.86 -15.91
CA LYS A 30 -9.30 19.14 -15.91
C LYS A 30 -9.76 20.00 -14.72
N GLY A 31 -8.86 20.41 -13.83
CA GLY A 31 -9.21 21.16 -12.62
C GLY A 31 -10.07 20.38 -11.62
N ILE A 32 -9.92 19.05 -11.59
CA ILE A 32 -10.59 18.15 -10.65
C ILE A 32 -9.72 18.00 -9.39
N ASP A 33 -10.35 18.09 -8.22
CA ASP A 33 -9.67 17.94 -6.93
C ASP A 33 -9.04 16.54 -6.79
N ILE A 34 -7.79 16.51 -6.32
CA ILE A 34 -7.03 15.28 -6.09
C ILE A 34 -7.03 14.95 -4.60
N LEU A 35 -7.52 13.76 -4.26
CA LEU A 35 -7.69 13.31 -2.88
C LEU A 35 -6.80 12.09 -2.60
N CYS A 36 -5.89 12.21 -1.62
CA CYS A 36 -5.17 11.05 -1.12
C CYS A 36 -6.05 10.29 -0.12
N ILE A 37 -6.30 9.00 -0.40
CA ILE A 37 -7.15 8.13 0.42
C ILE A 37 -6.36 7.08 1.21
N ASP A 38 -5.10 6.84 0.88
CA ASP A 38 -4.27 5.79 1.49
C ASP A 38 -3.31 6.34 2.56
N LYS A 39 -2.72 5.44 3.34
CA LYS A 39 -1.74 5.76 4.39
C LYS A 39 -0.40 6.17 3.79
N ASP A 40 0.34 7.02 4.53
CA ASP A 40 1.75 7.26 4.21
C ASP A 40 2.53 5.95 4.30
N VAL A 41 3.24 5.63 3.22
CA VAL A 41 4.06 4.43 3.08
C VAL A 41 5.08 4.28 4.22
N ARG A 42 5.62 5.39 4.74
CA ARG A 42 6.57 5.39 5.86
C ARG A 42 5.94 4.83 7.13
N VAL A 43 4.70 5.24 7.43
CA VAL A 43 3.96 4.74 8.60
C VAL A 43 3.66 3.24 8.46
N VAL A 44 3.33 2.78 7.25
CA VAL A 44 3.08 1.37 6.96
C VAL A 44 4.35 0.55 7.15
N ILE A 45 5.48 1.01 6.62
CA ILE A 45 6.80 0.38 6.74
C ILE A 45 7.27 0.33 8.19
N GLU A 46 7.16 1.43 8.93
CA GLU A 46 7.46 1.46 10.36
C GLU A 46 6.66 0.42 11.15
N LYS A 47 5.37 0.26 10.81
CA LYS A 47 4.50 -0.71 11.48
C LYS A 47 4.87 -2.15 11.14
N LEU A 48 5.21 -2.43 9.87
CA LEU A 48 5.74 -3.73 9.46
C LEU A 48 7.05 -4.06 10.20
N TRP A 49 7.96 -3.10 10.29
CA TRP A 49 9.21 -3.30 11.03
C TRP A 49 8.95 -3.62 12.50
N LYS A 50 7.99 -2.94 13.14
CA LYS A 50 7.61 -3.19 14.54
C LYS A 50 7.00 -4.58 14.74
N ALA A 51 6.21 -5.07 13.78
CA ALA A 51 5.60 -6.40 13.81
C ALA A 51 6.63 -7.56 13.82
N ILE A 52 7.81 -7.37 13.22
CA ILE A 52 8.86 -8.40 13.23
C ILE A 52 9.34 -8.68 14.66
N PRO A 53 9.31 -9.94 15.16
CA PRO A 53 9.74 -10.23 16.52
C PRO A 53 11.22 -9.99 16.76
N LEU A 54 11.53 -9.55 17.98
CA LEU A 54 12.87 -9.13 18.38
C LEU A 54 13.92 -10.25 18.18
N LYS A 55 13.54 -11.52 18.39
CA LYS A 55 14.43 -12.67 18.18
C LYS A 55 14.95 -12.78 16.74
N ARG A 56 14.12 -12.46 15.75
CA ARG A 56 14.50 -12.46 14.34
C ARG A 56 15.24 -11.18 13.97
N LYS A 57 14.86 -10.03 14.52
CA LYS A 57 15.66 -8.78 14.45
C LYS A 57 17.10 -9.03 14.92
N ILE A 58 17.27 -9.77 16.02
CA ILE A 58 18.58 -10.15 16.57
C ILE A 58 19.34 -11.08 15.61
N LEU A 59 18.68 -12.03 14.93
CA LEU A 59 19.32 -12.92 13.94
C LEU A 59 20.01 -12.14 12.80
N PHE A 60 19.41 -11.04 12.32
CA PHE A 60 20.05 -10.12 11.36
C PHE A 60 21.27 -9.39 11.97
N LEU A 61 21.21 -9.08 13.28
CA LEU A 61 22.28 -8.40 14.02
C LEU A 61 23.43 -9.34 14.41
N VAL A 62 23.21 -10.64 14.59
CA VAL A 62 24.28 -11.61 14.93
C VAL A 62 25.13 -11.95 13.72
N GLY A 63 24.57 -11.90 12.50
CA GLY A 63 25.35 -12.03 11.25
C GLY A 63 26.31 -10.87 11.01
N SER A 64 26.18 -9.76 11.74
CA SER A 64 27.05 -8.58 11.68
C SER A 64 27.52 -8.20 13.09
N LEU A 65 28.47 -9.00 13.62
CA LEU A 65 29.23 -8.86 14.87
C LEU A 65 28.63 -7.98 16.01
N SER A 66 28.24 -8.66 17.09
CA SER A 66 28.42 -8.31 18.52
C SER A 66 28.21 -6.85 18.98
N SER A 67 27.09 -6.58 19.64
CA SER A 67 27.04 -5.95 20.99
C SER A 67 25.59 -5.69 21.40
N ILE A 68 25.29 -5.96 22.67
CA ILE A 68 23.94 -6.07 23.27
C ILE A 68 23.27 -4.70 23.52
N PHE A 69 23.63 -3.65 22.77
CA PHE A 69 22.97 -2.33 22.86
C PHE A 69 22.48 -1.87 21.48
N ILE A 70 21.17 -1.92 21.27
CA ILE A 70 20.52 -1.34 20.08
C ILE A 70 20.37 0.16 20.33
N SER A 71 21.22 0.97 19.70
CA SER A 71 21.03 2.43 19.69
C SER A 71 19.90 2.82 18.74
N LYS A 72 19.20 3.93 19.02
CA LYS A 72 18.16 4.49 18.13
C LYS A 72 18.65 4.67 16.69
N ARG A 73 19.92 5.04 16.52
CA ARG A 73 20.59 5.19 15.21
C ARG A 73 20.68 3.87 14.43
N LYS A 74 20.85 2.73 15.12
CA LYS A 74 20.86 1.40 14.47
C LYS A 74 19.46 1.01 13.98
N VAL A 75 18.41 1.39 14.71
CA VAL A 75 17.01 1.17 14.30
C VAL A 75 16.66 1.98 13.05
N GLU A 76 17.02 3.26 12.99
CA GLU A 76 16.78 4.10 11.82
C GLU A 76 17.49 3.56 10.57
N LYS A 77 18.74 3.08 10.71
CA LYS A 77 19.49 2.49 9.59
C LYS A 77 18.80 1.25 9.02
N GLU A 78 18.35 0.34 9.89
CA GLU A 78 17.63 -0.87 9.46
C GLU A 78 16.28 -0.53 8.81
N LEU A 79 15.59 0.50 9.31
CA LEU A 79 14.34 0.97 8.71
C LEU A 79 14.60 1.48 7.28
N SER A 80 15.65 2.27 7.07
CA SER A 80 16.07 2.70 5.73
C SER A 80 16.47 1.52 4.83
N SER A 81 17.15 0.50 5.36
CA SER A 81 17.49 -0.71 4.59
C SER A 81 16.26 -1.54 4.23
N PHE A 82 15.25 -1.60 5.11
CA PHE A 82 13.96 -2.23 4.80
C PHE A 82 13.19 -1.46 3.73
N GLU A 83 13.26 -0.13 3.72
CA GLU A 83 12.74 0.68 2.62
C GLU A 83 13.48 0.35 1.30
N GLU A 84 14.79 0.19 1.32
CA GLU A 84 15.54 -0.10 0.09
C GLU A 84 15.37 -1.53 -0.43
N GLU A 85 15.26 -2.53 0.45
CA GLU A 85 15.25 -3.96 0.10
C GLU A 85 14.20 -4.76 0.89
N PRO A 86 12.90 -4.41 0.82
CA PRO A 86 11.87 -5.02 1.65
C PRO A 86 11.79 -6.53 1.46
N GLU A 87 11.99 -7.02 0.24
CA GLU A 87 11.90 -8.44 -0.10
C GLU A 87 12.92 -9.32 0.61
N PHE A 88 14.16 -8.84 0.75
CA PHE A 88 15.21 -9.55 1.48
C PHE A 88 14.81 -9.75 2.93
N TYR A 89 14.27 -8.70 3.55
CA TYR A 89 13.77 -8.79 4.91
C TYR A 89 12.53 -9.69 4.98
N LEU A 90 11.55 -9.52 4.10
CA LEU A 90 10.30 -10.29 4.07
C LEU A 90 10.53 -11.81 3.90
N ASP A 91 11.46 -12.21 3.04
CA ASP A 91 11.81 -13.62 2.79
C ASP A 91 12.38 -14.29 4.06
N GLN A 92 13.21 -13.58 4.80
CA GLN A 92 13.80 -14.04 6.06
C GLN A 92 12.79 -14.13 7.23
N VAL A 93 11.62 -13.50 7.08
CA VAL A 93 10.49 -13.56 8.04
C VAL A 93 9.30 -14.38 7.53
N GLY A 94 9.48 -15.30 6.57
CA GLY A 94 8.44 -16.08 5.86
C GLY A 94 7.30 -16.77 6.66
N GLY A 95 7.23 -16.66 7.98
CA GLY A 95 6.12 -17.10 8.83
C GLY A 95 5.10 -16.03 9.28
N TYR A 96 5.29 -14.72 9.00
CA TYR A 96 4.40 -13.63 9.49
C TYR A 96 3.31 -13.18 8.51
N PHE A 97 2.99 -14.02 7.52
CA PHE A 97 2.06 -13.67 6.44
C PHE A 97 0.70 -13.10 6.92
N PRO A 98 0.05 -13.63 7.99
CA PRO A 98 -1.21 -13.07 8.47
C PRO A 98 -1.08 -11.65 9.04
N GLU A 99 -0.04 -11.38 9.82
CA GLU A 99 0.19 -10.06 10.43
C GLU A 99 0.59 -9.03 9.37
N PHE A 100 1.41 -9.45 8.41
CA PHE A 100 1.82 -8.58 7.32
C PHE A 100 0.67 -8.29 6.37
N LYS A 101 -0.16 -9.28 6.04
CA LYS A 101 -1.40 -9.06 5.29
C LYS A 101 -2.29 -8.05 6.01
N LYS A 102 -2.45 -8.19 7.33
CA LYS A 102 -3.23 -7.26 8.13
C LYS A 102 -2.72 -5.81 7.97
N ILE A 103 -1.41 -5.59 8.08
CA ILE A 103 -0.81 -4.25 8.00
C ILE A 103 -0.80 -3.71 6.55
N LEU A 104 -0.43 -4.53 5.58
CA LEU A 104 -0.27 -4.14 4.17
C LEU A 104 -1.60 -3.98 3.43
N ILE A 105 -2.65 -4.69 3.85
CA ILE A 105 -3.93 -4.74 3.15
C ILE A 105 -5.06 -4.35 4.08
N ASP A 106 -5.37 -5.14 5.10
CA ASP A 106 -6.64 -5.02 5.83
C ASP A 106 -6.78 -3.65 6.52
N GLU A 107 -5.75 -3.19 7.24
CA GLU A 107 -5.76 -1.89 7.92
C GLU A 107 -5.70 -0.69 6.96
N ARG A 108 -5.14 -0.90 5.76
CA ARG A 108 -5.14 0.12 4.70
C ARG A 108 -6.51 0.22 4.05
N ASN A 109 -7.20 -0.92 3.86
CA ASN A 109 -8.58 -0.95 3.39
C ASN A 109 -9.51 -0.20 4.35
N GLU A 110 -9.39 -0.43 5.65
CA GLU A 110 -10.16 0.31 6.66
C GLU A 110 -9.93 1.82 6.58
N PHE A 111 -8.66 2.24 6.49
CA PHE A 111 -8.31 3.65 6.38
C PHE A 111 -8.85 4.30 5.09
N MET A 112 -8.63 3.64 3.95
CA MET A 112 -9.11 4.11 2.65
C MET A 112 -10.65 4.18 2.62
N CYS A 113 -11.33 3.17 3.16
CA CYS A 113 -12.78 3.17 3.25
C CYS A 113 -13.28 4.36 4.06
N ASN A 114 -12.69 4.63 5.24
CA ASN A 114 -13.10 5.77 6.06
C ASN A 114 -12.87 7.09 5.32
N LYS A 115 -11.73 7.25 4.64
CA LYS A 115 -11.45 8.44 3.82
C LYS A 115 -12.46 8.64 2.70
N LEU A 116 -12.83 7.57 1.99
CA LEU A 116 -13.84 7.64 0.93
C LEU A 116 -15.20 8.10 1.47
N ILE A 117 -15.65 7.53 2.59
CA ILE A 117 -16.89 7.94 3.25
C ILE A 117 -16.83 9.40 3.69
N ASP A 118 -15.72 9.85 4.29
CA ASP A 118 -15.54 11.24 4.70
C ASP A 118 -15.62 12.21 3.52
N TYR A 119 -15.02 11.84 2.38
CA TYR A 119 -15.02 12.67 1.18
C TYR A 119 -16.39 12.69 0.48
N LEU A 120 -17.16 11.61 0.54
CA LEU A 120 -18.52 11.59 -0.01
C LEU A 120 -19.48 12.55 0.70
N ASN A 121 -19.17 12.99 1.92
CA ASN A 121 -19.90 14.08 2.58
C ASN A 121 -19.64 15.46 1.94
N LYS A 122 -18.62 15.57 1.08
CA LYS A 122 -18.19 16.82 0.43
C LYS A 122 -18.35 16.80 -1.09
N TYR A 123 -18.28 15.62 -1.69
CA TYR A 123 -18.33 15.42 -3.14
C TYR A 123 -19.45 14.44 -3.50
N ASN A 124 -20.24 14.77 -4.53
CA ASN A 124 -21.32 13.91 -5.02
C ASN A 124 -20.82 12.65 -5.72
N THR A 125 -19.62 12.70 -6.31
CA THR A 125 -19.06 11.60 -7.08
C THR A 125 -17.55 11.56 -6.88
N ILE A 126 -17.02 10.38 -6.60
CA ILE A 126 -15.59 10.14 -6.42
C ILE A 126 -15.19 9.00 -7.35
N VAL A 127 -14.14 9.23 -8.14
CA VAL A 127 -13.47 8.18 -8.91
C VAL A 127 -12.19 7.80 -8.17
N ALA A 128 -12.18 6.60 -7.57
CA ALA A 128 -11.06 6.13 -6.77
C ALA A 128 -10.19 5.15 -7.57
N PHE A 129 -8.90 5.48 -7.71
CA PHE A 129 -7.89 4.57 -8.27
C PHE A 129 -7.18 3.85 -7.13
N VAL A 130 -7.36 2.53 -7.04
CA VAL A 130 -6.75 1.70 -5.99
C VAL A 130 -6.02 0.52 -6.60
N GLY A 131 -5.08 -0.07 -5.86
CA GLY A 131 -4.46 -1.32 -6.28
C GLY A 131 -5.45 -2.48 -6.22
N GLU A 132 -5.39 -3.41 -7.18
CA GLU A 132 -6.28 -4.58 -7.29
C GLU A 132 -6.47 -5.35 -5.97
N GLY A 133 -5.38 -5.53 -5.21
CA GLY A 133 -5.41 -6.23 -3.91
C GLY A 133 -6.30 -5.58 -2.84
N HIS A 134 -6.74 -4.33 -3.05
CA HIS A 134 -7.60 -3.59 -2.13
C HIS A 134 -9.08 -3.63 -2.51
N ILE A 135 -9.43 -3.95 -3.77
CA ILE A 135 -10.80 -3.84 -4.29
C ILE A 135 -11.77 -4.70 -3.49
N ALA A 136 -11.50 -5.99 -3.33
CA ALA A 136 -12.40 -6.90 -2.61
C ALA A 136 -12.58 -6.50 -1.13
N GLY A 137 -11.52 -6.01 -0.49
CA GLY A 137 -11.59 -5.53 0.89
C GLY A 137 -12.39 -4.24 1.03
N LEU A 138 -12.19 -3.29 0.11
CA LEU A 138 -12.94 -2.04 0.07
C LEU A 138 -14.41 -2.27 -0.24
N GLN A 139 -14.74 -3.11 -1.23
CA GLN A 139 -16.11 -3.49 -1.54
C GLN A 139 -16.82 -4.08 -0.31
N LYS A 140 -16.17 -5.02 0.39
CA LYS A 140 -16.71 -5.61 1.61
C LYS A 140 -16.92 -4.57 2.71
N LEU A 141 -15.94 -3.68 2.91
CA LEU A 141 -16.02 -2.65 3.95
C LEU A 141 -17.13 -1.66 3.62
N ILE A 142 -17.13 -1.07 2.42
CA ILE A 142 -18.14 -0.09 1.98
C ILE A 142 -19.54 -0.70 2.10
N GLY A 143 -19.73 -1.93 1.62
CA GLY A 143 -21.03 -2.61 1.64
C GLY A 143 -22.09 -1.78 0.91
N ASP A 144 -23.32 -1.79 1.43
CA ASP A 144 -24.45 -1.07 0.80
C ASP A 144 -24.55 0.41 1.21
N ARG A 145 -23.52 0.93 1.89
CA ARG A 145 -23.53 2.32 2.39
C ARG A 145 -23.51 3.34 1.25
N VAL A 146 -22.94 2.96 0.11
CA VAL A 146 -22.78 3.81 -1.06
C VAL A 146 -22.91 2.94 -2.31
N PRO A 147 -23.63 3.38 -3.37
CA PRO A 147 -23.56 2.71 -4.66
C PRO A 147 -22.13 2.78 -5.19
N ILE A 148 -21.58 1.64 -5.60
CA ILE A 148 -20.23 1.53 -6.17
C ILE A 148 -20.30 0.84 -7.53
N THR A 149 -19.56 1.39 -8.49
CA THR A 149 -19.24 0.73 -9.75
C THR A 149 -17.77 0.36 -9.71
N ILE A 150 -17.46 -0.93 -9.91
CA ILE A 150 -16.09 -1.44 -9.91
C ILE A 150 -15.69 -1.70 -11.35
N ILE A 151 -14.51 -1.22 -11.72
CA ILE A 151 -13.88 -1.51 -13.01
C ILE A 151 -12.48 -2.03 -12.71
N HIS A 152 -12.22 -3.27 -13.07
CA HIS A 152 -10.91 -3.88 -12.89
C HIS A 152 -9.91 -3.40 -13.94
N LEU A 153 -8.63 -3.39 -13.60
CA LEU A 153 -7.57 -2.96 -14.53
C LEU A 153 -7.57 -3.81 -15.81
N GLN A 154 -7.91 -5.10 -15.71
CA GLN A 154 -8.02 -5.97 -16.87
C GLN A 154 -9.11 -5.49 -17.84
N GLU A 155 -10.28 -5.09 -17.34
CA GLU A 155 -11.40 -4.59 -18.14
C GLU A 155 -11.07 -3.26 -18.82
N LEU A 156 -10.28 -2.40 -18.16
CA LEU A 156 -9.74 -1.18 -18.76
C LEU A 156 -8.80 -1.49 -19.92
N ARG A 157 -7.88 -2.47 -19.74
CA ARG A 157 -6.90 -2.84 -20.77
C ARG A 157 -7.52 -3.51 -21.98
N GLU A 158 -8.57 -4.28 -21.78
CA GLU A 158 -9.32 -4.96 -22.84
C GLU A 158 -10.39 -4.05 -23.47
N ASN A 159 -10.56 -2.83 -22.95
CA ASN A 159 -11.54 -1.84 -23.40
C ASN A 159 -13.01 -2.29 -23.24
N ASN A 160 -13.27 -3.22 -22.31
CA ASN A 160 -14.60 -3.76 -21.97
C ASN A 160 -15.34 -2.91 -20.90
N TRP A 161 -14.68 -1.89 -20.35
CA TRP A 161 -15.25 -1.01 -19.33
C TRP A 161 -16.46 -0.21 -19.80
N ARG A 162 -16.64 -0.02 -21.11
CA ARG A 162 -17.76 0.76 -21.67
C ARG A 162 -19.12 0.09 -21.48
N ASP A 163 -19.14 -1.22 -21.28
CA ASP A 163 -20.38 -1.96 -21.03
C ASP A 163 -20.77 -1.95 -19.54
N ILE A 164 -19.94 -1.36 -18.68
CA ILE A 164 -20.10 -1.32 -17.21
C ILE A 164 -20.69 0.02 -16.73
N ILE A 165 -20.54 1.08 -17.52
CA ILE A 165 -20.97 2.46 -17.20
C ILE A 165 -22.20 2.83 -18.03
#